data_AF-A0A0E3BNQ9-F1
#
_entry.id   AF-A0A0E3BNQ9-F1
#
_cell.length_a   1.000
_cell.length_b   1.000
_cell.length_c   1.000
_cell.angle_alpha   90.00
_cell.angle_beta   90.00
_cell.angle_gamma   90.00
#
_symmetry.space_group_name_H-M   'P 1'
#
loop_
_entity.id
_entity.type
_entity.pdbx_description
1 polymer ?
#
loop_
_entity_poly.entity_id
_entity_poly.type
_entity_poly.pdbx_seq_one_letter_code
_entity_poly.pdbx_strand_id
1 'polypeptide(L)'
;MSTASLIEEAAKKAGSLRKLGLMLEIPAGNLTQMKQGKRHCNARTRARLAEIAGQDPTRAILEAFSEDLDDQDEIQKGAKQMLQAMLDAFPNRS
;
A
#
# COMPACT_ATOMS: atom_id res chain seq x y z
N MET A 1 -3.35 1.18 6.64
CA MET A 1 -4.41 1.70 5.73
C MET A 1 -4.71 0.63 4.68
N SER A 2 -5.87 0.60 3.99
CA SER A 2 -6.08 -0.40 2.93
C SER A 2 -5.54 0.07 1.57
N THR A 3 -5.16 -0.87 0.69
CA THR A 3 -4.78 -0.57 -0.70
C THR A 3 -5.84 0.28 -1.42
N ALA A 4 -7.12 -0.04 -1.20
CA ALA A 4 -8.23 0.65 -1.86
C ALA A 4 -8.31 2.12 -1.44
N SER A 5 -8.23 2.43 -0.14
CA SER A 5 -8.29 3.79 0.35
C SER A 5 -7.05 4.60 -0.05
N LEU A 6 -5.87 3.96 -0.05
CA LEU A 6 -4.63 4.60 -0.48
C LEU A 6 -4.69 5.02 -1.96
N ILE A 7 -5.21 4.15 -2.84
CA ILE A 7 -5.40 4.47 -4.25
C ILE A 7 -6.40 5.60 -4.43
N GLU A 8 -7.48 5.63 -3.65
CA GLU A 8 -8.46 6.73 -3.71
C GLU A 8 -7.87 8.07 -3.28
N GLU A 9 -7.09 8.11 -2.19
CA GLU A 9 -6.41 9.31 -1.74
C GLU A 9 -5.38 9.80 -2.76
N ALA A 10 -4.53 8.90 -3.26
CA ALA A 10 -3.57 9.23 -4.30
C ALA A 10 -4.25 9.73 -5.58
N ALA A 11 -5.40 9.14 -5.96
CA ALA A 11 -6.15 9.57 -7.14
C ALA A 11 -6.78 10.95 -6.95
N LYS A 12 -7.24 11.29 -5.73
CA LYS A 12 -7.71 12.64 -5.39
C LYS A 12 -6.58 13.66 -5.54
N LYS A 13 -5.38 13.36 -5.02
CA LYS A 13 -4.19 14.24 -5.15
C LYS A 13 -3.71 14.39 -6.59
N ALA A 14 -3.70 13.31 -7.36
CA ALA A 14 -3.37 13.32 -8.79
C ALA A 14 -4.49 13.94 -9.67
N GLY A 15 -5.68 14.18 -9.10
CA GLY A 15 -6.86 14.73 -9.77
C GLY A 15 -7.72 13.73 -10.54
N SER A 16 -7.23 12.51 -10.80
CA SER A 16 -8.05 11.38 -11.29
C SER A 16 -7.26 10.06 -11.24
N LEU A 17 -7.96 8.93 -11.30
CA LEU A 17 -7.33 7.61 -11.39
C LEU A 17 -6.51 7.44 -12.70
N ARG A 18 -6.96 8.05 -13.80
CA ARG A 18 -6.23 8.03 -15.07
C ARG A 18 -4.91 8.80 -14.98
N LYS A 19 -4.93 10.01 -14.39
CA LYS A 19 -3.71 10.81 -14.14
C LYS A 19 -2.76 10.09 -13.19
N LEU A 20 -3.28 9.47 -12.13
CA LEU A 20 -2.49 8.65 -11.22
C LEU A 20 -1.77 7.51 -11.96
N GLY A 21 -2.48 6.81 -12.85
CA GLY A 21 -1.88 5.77 -13.68
C GLY A 21 -0.72 6.28 -14.54
N LEU A 22 -0.85 7.46 -15.13
CA LEU A 22 0.24 8.10 -15.89
C LEU A 22 1.44 8.44 -15.00
N MET A 23 1.22 8.98 -13.80
CA MET A 23 2.30 9.32 -12.85
C MET A 23 3.06 8.09 -12.34
N LEU A 24 2.36 6.96 -12.23
CA LEU A 24 2.93 5.69 -11.78
C LEU A 24 3.46 4.82 -12.92
N GLU A 25 3.25 5.22 -14.17
CA GLU A 25 3.53 4.41 -15.36
C GLU A 25 2.79 3.05 -15.32
N ILE A 26 1.59 3.04 -14.75
CA ILE A 26 0.74 1.86 -14.59
C ILE A 26 -0.61 2.11 -15.26
N PRO A 27 -1.14 1.18 -16.08
CA PRO A 27 -2.47 1.31 -16.64
C PRO A 27 -3.54 1.55 -15.56
N ALA A 28 -4.44 2.51 -15.75
CA ALA A 28 -5.50 2.80 -14.78
C ALA A 28 -6.37 1.57 -14.47
N GLY A 29 -6.53 0.64 -15.42
CA GLY A 29 -7.19 -0.65 -15.20
C GLY A 29 -6.51 -1.51 -14.14
N ASN A 30 -5.16 -1.50 -14.05
CA ASN A 30 -4.43 -2.21 -13.01
C ASN A 30 -4.70 -1.59 -11.64
N LEU A 31 -4.76 -0.26 -11.54
CA LEU A 31 -5.12 0.43 -10.29
C LEU A 31 -6.55 0.07 -9.85
N THR A 32 -7.50 -0.02 -10.80
CA THR A 32 -8.85 -0.51 -10.51
C THR A 32 -8.85 -1.96 -10.02
N GLN A 33 -8.08 -2.85 -10.63
CA GLN A 33 -7.95 -4.24 -10.19
C GLN A 33 -7.33 -4.34 -8.80
N MET A 34 -6.32 -3.52 -8.50
CA MET A 34 -5.70 -3.44 -7.17
C MET A 34 -6.71 -2.97 -6.12
N LYS A 35 -7.49 -1.93 -6.44
CA LYS A 35 -8.57 -1.44 -5.57
C LYS A 35 -9.64 -2.51 -5.31
N GLN A 36 -9.91 -3.39 -6.27
CA GLN A 36 -10.85 -4.50 -6.14
C GLN A 36 -10.25 -5.75 -5.48
N GLY A 37 -8.96 -5.74 -5.10
CA GLY A 37 -8.26 -6.93 -4.57
C GLY A 37 -8.00 -8.02 -5.62
N LYS A 38 -8.30 -7.77 -6.89
CA LYS A 38 -8.07 -8.74 -8.00
C LYS A 38 -6.62 -8.78 -8.46
N ARG A 39 -5.84 -7.76 -8.13
CA ARG A 39 -4.43 -7.66 -8.44
C ARG A 39 -3.67 -7.23 -7.20
N HIS A 40 -2.56 -7.90 -6.92
CA HIS A 40 -1.71 -7.51 -5.80
C HIS A 40 -1.09 -6.12 -5.99
N CYS A 41 -1.04 -5.33 -4.92
CA CYS A 41 -0.32 -4.06 -4.86
C CYS A 41 1.00 -4.26 -4.12
N ASN A 42 2.07 -4.48 -4.87
CA ASN A 42 3.40 -4.70 -4.28
C ASN A 42 3.93 -3.48 -3.51
N ALA A 43 4.90 -3.71 -2.62
CA ALA A 43 5.49 -2.68 -1.76
C ALA A 43 6.01 -1.45 -2.53
N ARG A 44 6.64 -1.64 -3.70
CA ARG A 44 7.11 -0.52 -4.54
C ARG A 44 5.96 0.38 -4.99
N THR A 45 4.89 -0.22 -5.51
CA THR A 45 3.71 0.53 -5.99
C THR A 45 3.04 1.23 -4.81
N ARG A 46 2.95 0.55 -3.66
CA ARG A 46 2.35 1.09 -2.45
C ARG A 46 3.12 2.30 -1.89
N ALA A 47 4.45 2.26 -1.92
CA ALA A 47 5.30 3.40 -1.54
C ALA A 47 5.02 4.63 -2.42
N ARG A 48 4.98 4.45 -3.75
CA ARG A 48 4.72 5.53 -4.71
C ARG A 48 3.31 6.10 -4.55
N LEU A 49 2.33 5.26 -4.27
CA LEU A 49 0.97 5.71 -3.95
C LEU A 49 0.94 6.55 -2.67
N ALA A 50 1.67 6.14 -1.63
CA ALA A 50 1.78 6.89 -0.38
C ALA A 50 2.45 8.26 -0.58
N GLU A 51 3.55 8.33 -1.35
CA GLU A 51 4.19 9.60 -1.72
C GLU A 51 3.19 10.57 -2.36
N ILE A 52 2.41 10.09 -3.34
CA ILE A 52 1.41 10.92 -4.04
C ILE A 52 0.25 11.32 -3.12
N ALA A 53 -0.16 10.41 -2.22
CA ALA A 53 -1.21 10.69 -1.24
C ALA A 53 -0.75 11.69 -0.15
N GLY A 54 0.56 11.87 0.03
CA GLY A 54 1.13 12.66 1.14
C GLY A 54 1.15 11.87 2.46
N GLN A 55 1.34 10.56 2.38
CA GLN A 55 1.41 9.61 3.49
C GLN A 55 2.83 9.07 3.63
N ASP A 56 3.23 8.56 4.80
CA ASP A 56 4.57 7.98 5.00
C ASP A 56 4.80 6.74 4.11
N PRO A 57 5.71 6.82 3.12
CA PRO A 57 6.01 5.70 2.23
C PRO A 57 6.64 4.52 2.98
N THR A 58 7.38 4.79 4.05
CA THR A 58 8.02 3.75 4.87
C THR A 58 6.96 2.90 5.55
N ARG A 59 5.98 3.54 6.18
CA ARG A 59 4.84 2.84 6.77
C ARG A 59 4.09 2.03 5.72
N ALA A 60 3.82 2.63 4.56
CA ALA A 60 3.13 1.96 3.47
C ALA A 60 3.87 0.70 2.98
N ILE A 61 5.19 0.73 2.91
CA ILE A 61 6.03 -0.43 2.56
C ILE A 61 5.88 -1.54 3.61
N LEU A 62 6.00 -1.21 4.89
CA LEU A 62 5.89 -2.18 5.99
C LEU A 62 4.50 -2.81 6.04
N GLU A 63 3.44 -2.03 5.81
CA GLU A 63 2.08 -2.55 5.69
C GLU A 63 1.94 -3.52 4.50
N ALA A 64 2.52 -3.21 3.33
CA ALA A 64 2.53 -4.13 2.19
C ALA A 64 3.23 -5.45 2.52
N PHE A 65 4.38 -5.41 3.19
CA PHE A 65 5.07 -6.63 3.58
C PHE A 65 4.29 -7.44 4.61
N SER A 66 3.64 -6.78 5.58
CA SER A 66 2.78 -7.45 6.56
C SER A 66 1.58 -8.13 5.89
N GLU A 67 0.99 -7.50 4.87
CA GLU A 67 -0.11 -8.08 4.07
C GLU A 67 0.33 -9.28 3.21
N ASP A 68 1.60 -9.34 2.80
CA ASP A 68 2.17 -10.42 1.98
C ASP A 68 2.53 -11.69 2.77
N LEU A 69 2.52 -11.64 4.11
CA LEU A 69 2.87 -12.78 4.96
C LEU A 69 1.66 -13.69 5.22
N ASP A 70 1.90 -14.99 5.07
CA ASP A 70 0.92 -16.05 5.30
C ASP A 70 0.74 -16.33 6.80
N ASP A 71 -0.51 -16.28 7.26
CA ASP A 71 -0.87 -16.56 8.65
C ASP A 71 -0.87 -18.05 9.00
N GLN A 72 -0.84 -18.94 7.99
CA GLN A 72 -0.80 -20.39 8.18
C GLN A 72 0.62 -20.94 8.34
N ASP A 73 1.65 -20.15 7.98
CA ASP A 73 3.04 -20.49 8.20
C ASP A 73 3.53 -19.85 9.51
N GLU A 74 3.99 -20.66 10.47
CA GLU A 74 4.35 -20.18 11.80
C GLU A 74 5.55 -19.20 11.79
N ILE A 75 6.46 -19.31 10.82
CA ILE A 75 7.59 -18.37 10.68
C ILE A 75 7.07 -17.03 10.16
N GLN A 76 6.26 -17.05 9.11
CA GLN A 76 5.70 -15.84 8.51
C GLN A 76 4.73 -15.12 9.46
N LYS A 77 3.92 -15.87 10.21
CA LYS A 77 3.07 -15.34 11.27
C LYS A 77 3.88 -14.63 12.35
N GLY A 78 5.00 -15.20 12.79
CA GLY A 78 5.93 -14.54 13.71
C GLY A 78 6.50 -13.24 13.13
N ALA A 79 6.93 -13.26 11.86
CA ALA A 79 7.42 -12.07 11.17
C ALA A 79 6.32 -10.98 11.05
N LYS A 80 5.08 -11.38 10.79
CA LYS A 80 3.92 -10.48 10.70
C LYS A 80 3.62 -9.80 12.03
N GLN A 81 3.68 -10.56 13.13
CA GLN A 81 3.55 -10.00 14.49
C GLN A 81 4.67 -8.99 14.79
N MET A 82 5.91 -9.27 14.39
CA MET A 82 7.02 -8.32 14.56
C MET A 82 6.81 -7.04 13.74
N LEU A 83 6.40 -7.15 12.48
CA LEU A 83 6.09 -5.99 11.64
C LEU A 83 4.93 -5.17 12.22
N GLN A 84 3.88 -5.84 12.69
CA GLN A 84 2.75 -5.18 13.33
C GLN A 84 3.19 -4.42 14.59
N ALA A 85 4.02 -5.02 15.44
CA ALA A 85 4.56 -4.35 16.62
C ALA A 85 5.39 -3.10 16.26
N MET A 86 6.16 -3.14 15.17
CA MET A 86 6.88 -1.96 14.67
C MET A 86 5.90 -0.87 14.19
N LEU A 87 4.86 -1.24 13.45
CA LEU A 87 3.84 -0.29 12.97
C LEU A 87 3.06 0.37 14.11
N ASP A 88 2.81 -0.38 15.18
CA ASP A 88 2.11 0.09 16.38
C ASP A 88 3.01 0.98 17.27
N ALA A 89 4.32 0.70 17.31
CA ALA A 89 5.29 1.52 18.02
C ALA A 89 5.51 2.91 17.39
N PHE A 90 5.21 3.07 16.09
CA PHE A 90 5.37 4.33 15.35
C PHE A 90 4.08 4.76 14.63
N PRO A 91 3.01 5.14 15.36
CA PRO A 91 1.68 5.36 14.79
C PRO A 91 1.54 6.62 13.94
N ASN A 92 2.38 7.66 14.15
CA ASN A 92 2.21 9.00 13.56
C ASN A 92 3.46 9.53 12.86
N ARG A 93 4.13 8.73 12.02
CA ARG A 93 5.11 9.30 11.08
C ARG A 93 4.31 9.99 9.97
N SER A 94 4.13 11.31 10.11
CA SER A 94 3.54 12.21 9.13
C SER A 94 4.62 12.92 8.34
#